data_AF-A0A9E2V3Y9-F1
#
_entry.id   AF-A0A9E2V3Y9-F1
#
_cell.length_a   1.000
_cell.length_b   1.000
_cell.length_c   1.000
_cell.angle_alpha   90.00
_cell.angle_beta   90.00
_cell.angle_gamma   90.00
#
_symmetry.space_group_name_H-M   'P 1'
#
loop_
_entity.id
_entity.type
_entity.pdbx_description
1 polymer ?
#
loop_
_entity_poly.entity_id
_entity_poly.type
_entity_poly.pdbx_seq_one_letter_code
_entity_poly.pdbx_strand_id
1 'polypeptide(L)' 'MNILLWILAGVLAALFLAAGAMKLSRPKEALASTMGWVESFSAGTVKLIGTLEVLAALGLV' A
#
# COMPACT_ATOMS: atom_id res chain seq x y z
N MET A 1 -25.88 3.65 13.82
CA MET A 1 -24.55 4.29 13.71
C MET A 1 -23.51 3.18 13.66
N ASN A 2 -22.81 3.02 12.53
CA ASN A 2 -21.99 1.82 12.25
C ASN A 2 -20.54 2.01 12.73
N ILE A 3 -20.36 2.27 14.03
CA ILE A 3 -19.06 2.61 14.62
C ILE A 3 -18.01 1.51 14.32
N LEU A 4 -18.41 0.24 14.42
CA LEU A 4 -17.52 -0.88 14.10
C LEU A 4 -16.99 -0.83 12.66
N LEU A 5 -17.84 -0.48 11.68
CA LEU A 5 -17.41 -0.38 10.29
C LEU A 5 -16.43 0.78 10.08
N TRP A 6 -16.64 1.91 10.75
CA TRP A 6 -15.74 3.06 10.67
C TRP A 6 -14.38 2.79 11.32
N ILE A 7 -14.35 2.06 12.44
CA ILE A 7 -13.09 1.64 13.06
C ILE A 7 -12.32 0.72 12.11
N LEU A 8 -12.99 -0.29 11.54
CA LEU A 8 -12.36 -1.18 10.57
C LEU A 8 -11.85 -0.43 9.34
N ALA A 9 -12.65 0.49 8.79
CA ALA A 9 -12.26 1.33 7.67
C ALA A 9 -11.03 2.18 8.01
N GLY A 10 -10.99 2.86 9.17
CA GLY A 10 -9.83 3.64 9.59
C GLY A 10 -8.55 2.79 9.75
N VAL A 11 -8.67 1.58 10.31
CA VAL A 11 -7.55 0.64 10.44
C VAL A 11 -7.05 0.19 9.07
N LEU A 12 -7.94 -0.24 8.18
CA LEU A 12 -7.56 -0.65 6.83
C LEU A 12 -6.95 0.51 6.04
N ALA A 13 -7.48 1.72 6.16
CA ALA A 13 -6.92 2.90 5.50
C ALA A 13 -5.47 3.16 5.95
N ALA A 14 -5.20 3.05 7.25
CA ALA A 14 -3.84 3.19 7.78
C ALA A 14 -2.89 2.10 7.24
N LEU A 15 -3.35 0.85 7.15
CA LEU A 15 -2.56 -0.25 6.59
C LEU A 15 -2.24 -0.04 5.10
N PHE A 16 -3.22 0.35 4.30
CA PHE A 16 -3.04 0.66 2.88
C PHE A 16 -2.09 1.84 2.68
N LEU A 17 -2.24 2.90 3.48
CA LEU A 17 -1.37 4.07 3.40
C LEU A 17 0.08 3.71 3.74
N ALA A 18 0.30 2.93 4.80
CA ALA A 18 1.63 2.48 5.19
C ALA A 18 2.27 1.58 4.11
N ALA A 19 1.51 0.64 3.55
CA ALA A 19 1.96 -0.23 2.48
C ALA A 19 2.32 0.57 1.21
N GLY A 20 1.45 1.47 0.79
CA GLY A 20 1.66 2.31 -0.38
C GLY A 20 2.86 3.24 -0.22
N ALA A 21 2.95 3.93 0.92
CA ALA A 21 4.09 4.79 1.26
C ALA A 21 5.41 4.03 1.27
N MET A 22 5.44 2.79 1.78
CA MET A 22 6.63 1.95 1.75
C MET A 22 7.05 1.60 0.32
N LYS A 23 6.11 1.21 -0.55
CA LYS A 23 6.39 0.89 -1.96
C LYS A 23 6.85 2.12 -2.74
N LEU A 24 6.30 3.29 -2.45
CA LEU A 24 6.65 4.55 -3.11
C LEU A 24 7.99 5.13 -2.64
N SER A 25 8.33 5.00 -1.36
CA SER A 25 9.55 5.60 -0.77
C SER A 25 10.82 4.75 -0.94
N ARG A 26 10.70 3.42 -1.09
CA ARG A 26 11.85 2.52 -1.16
C ARG A 26 12.26 2.15 -2.59
N PRO A 27 13.55 1.92 -2.86
CA PRO A 27 14.00 1.36 -4.15
C PRO A 27 13.53 -0.09 -4.31
N LYS A 28 13.43 -0.56 -5.57
CA LYS A 28 12.89 -1.90 -5.90
C LYS A 28 13.69 -3.00 -5.21
N GLU A 29 15.01 -2.84 -5.15
CA GLU A 29 15.97 -3.79 -4.60
C GLU A 29 15.75 -3.98 -3.09
N ALA A 30 15.47 -2.89 -2.38
CA ALA A 30 15.16 -2.94 -0.94
C ALA A 30 13.79 -3.55 -0.65
N LEU A 31 12.86 -3.52 -1.62
CA LEU A 31 11.57 -4.20 -1.51
C LEU A 31 11.71 -5.68 -1.86
N ALA A 32 12.51 -6.03 -2.86
CA ALA A 32 12.75 -7.42 -3.27
C ALA A 32 13.32 -8.29 -2.14
N SER A 33 14.14 -7.72 -1.24
CA SER A 33 14.70 -8.44 -0.09
C SER A 33 13.66 -8.90 0.94
N THR A 34 12.47 -8.29 0.95
CA THR A 34 11.37 -8.62 1.87
C THR A 34 10.10 -9.08 1.15
N MET A 35 10.01 -8.84 -0.15
CA MET A 35 8.86 -9.11 -1.00
C MET A 35 9.31 -9.78 -2.31
N GLY A 36 9.50 -11.10 -2.29
CA GLY A 36 10.02 -11.84 -3.45
C GLY A 36 9.21 -11.66 -4.75
N TRP A 37 7.91 -11.35 -4.66
CA TRP A 37 7.08 -11.07 -5.84
C TRP A 37 7.52 -9.82 -6.60
N VAL A 38 8.19 -8.87 -5.94
CA VAL A 38 8.66 -7.61 -6.55
C VAL A 38 9.67 -7.87 -7.67
N GLU A 39 10.45 -8.95 -7.60
CA GLU A 39 11.44 -9.30 -8.62
C GLU A 39 10.80 -9.53 -9.99
N SER A 40 9.64 -10.18 -10.02
CA SER A 40 8.88 -10.53 -11.21
C SER A 40 8.26 -9.34 -11.97
N PHE A 41 8.29 -8.13 -11.39
CA PHE A 41 7.66 -6.94 -11.97
C PHE A 41 8.64 -5.79 -12.18
N SER A 42 8.32 -4.88 -13.10
CA SER A 42 9.11 -3.66 -13.27
C SER A 42 9.01 -2.74 -12.04
N ALA A 43 10.03 -1.90 -11.80
CA ALA A 43 9.97 -0.91 -10.73
C ALA A 43 8.75 0.03 -10.90
N GLY A 44 8.42 0.41 -12.13
CA GLY A 44 7.24 1.24 -12.44
C GLY A 44 5.92 0.56 -12.04
N THR A 45 5.77 -0.74 -12.28
CA THR A 45 4.59 -1.51 -11.86
C THR A 45 4.46 -1.51 -10.33
N VAL A 46 5.56 -1.71 -9.61
CA VAL A 46 5.57 -1.70 -8.14
C VAL A 46 5.20 -0.32 -7.59
N LYS A 47 5.67 0.76 -8.23
CA LYS A 47 5.28 2.13 -7.89
C LYS A 47 3.80 2.40 -8.18
N LEU A 48 3.27 1.91 -9.30
CA LEU A 48 1.83 1.99 -9.60
C LEU A 48 0.99 1.30 -8.53
N ILE A 49 1.38 0.09 -8.11
CA ILE A 49 0.70 -0.61 -7.00
C ILE A 49 0.75 0.24 -5.73
N GLY A 50 1.92 0.79 -5.39
CA GLY A 50 2.05 1.68 -4.23
C GLY A 50 1.13 2.91 -4.30
N THR A 51 1.01 3.54 -5.47
CA THR A 51 0.08 4.67 -5.69
C THR A 51 -1.38 4.24 -5.50
N LEU A 52 -1.77 3.08 -6.05
CA LEU A 52 -3.12 2.55 -5.90
C LEU A 52 -3.45 2.24 -4.44
N GLU A 53 -2.49 1.74 -3.66
CA GLU A 53 -2.67 1.52 -2.22
C GLU A 53 -2.91 2.83 -1.46
N VAL A 54 -2.19 3.90 -1.79
CA VAL A 54 -2.44 5.23 -1.19
C VAL A 54 -3.83 5.75 -1.58
N LEU A 55 -4.22 5.62 -2.85
CA LEU A 55 -5.56 6.02 -3.30
C LEU A 55 -6.67 5.19 -2.63
N ALA A 56 -6.43 3.89 -2.41
CA ALA A 56 -7.36 3.03 -1.69
C ALA A 56 -7.52 3.49 -0.23
N ALA A 57 -6.43 3.87 0.44
CA ALA A 57 -6.50 4.42 1.80
C ALA A 57 -7.36 5.70 1.86
N LEU A 58 -7.20 6.59 0.88
CA LEU A 58 -7.98 7.83 0.80
C LEU A 58 -9.45 7.59 0.46
N GLY A 59 -9.76 6.56 -0.32
CA GLY A 59 -11.14 6.23 -0.71
C GLY A 59 -11.92 5.42 0.33
N LEU A 60 -11.25 4.87 1.36
CA LEU A 60 -11.86 3.99 2.35
C LEU A 60 -12.52 4.74 3.51
N VAL A 61 -12.11 5.99 3.75
CA VAL A 61 -12.56 6.85 4.86
C VAL A 61 -13.19 8.14 4.36
#